data_AF-A0ABD2LY41-F1
#
_entry.id   AF-A0ABD2LY41-F1
#
_cell.length_a   1.000
_cell.length_b   1.000
_cell.length_c   1.000
_cell.angle_alpha   90.00
_cell.angle_beta   90.00
_cell.angle_gamma   90.00
#
_symmetry.space_group_name_H-M   'P 1'
#
loop_
_entity.id
_entity.type
_entity.pdbx_description
1 polymer ?
#
loop_
_entity_poly.entity_id
_entity_poly.type
_entity_poly.pdbx_seq_one_letter_code
_entity_poly.pdbx_strand_id
1 'polypeptide(L)'
;MVHIVFDPSIAQYDEYVQYGGGLEKDDFDYFRGTSPFQRGYGIQRGAGVGDVFRGLWRFFLPILRRVGTTVGSEALSTGQRVLERVGNEGVPLKEAFVSEGKRGIDTVFELLPSNPLTDTPYHFKLHSSQNYIDLSKCYLLTEFRIRKENNNGQLVDLTVDDADIAPIQMIGQTFIRNIKMSINGREIFNANALMAYKTYFSHELSYSTTAKDSHLNAAGYYRDMGNALEIGNGFIARRNLFAGSNVAQFIAKIDADLFNQPLYLINFCELDIEVLPNDNDFVLIAPTGGRYRFEVVGLKMYVKKVSLMDGLALDIARKLEVKPARYAVRKTLMKSMFISQGRYEFTANLFMDQIPRRITMGLVANTDYVGSIRRSPFNFQPFNVREISIIANGRSYPQAAYDLDYPNWKYVRAFNDMNEAVGFSNSSESNGITFAQYGKTHCIYVFNMTNSGDDQASLFDLIKNGTTAVSIKFNHPVPDGGIMLVVMGECDSLVMFASTTTTTTTTISPNTTTPVPSLVLPKQEKLIDEHVSAVLPPLIQLCKDTPEESNMFHQATCWALFTLYLMLITSLVLHQLCSIFWLKNGQRANLKDFERKSSDRASISGLLRQ
;
A
#
# COMPACT_ATOMS: atom_id res chain seq x y z
N MET A 1 -6.77 -39.93 -0.38
CA MET A 1 -5.35 -39.77 -0.76
C MET A 1 -5.30 -39.56 -2.25
N VAL A 2 -4.90 -38.39 -2.72
CA VAL A 2 -4.63 -38.15 -4.15
C VAL A 2 -3.11 -38.19 -4.27
N HIS A 3 -2.58 -39.23 -4.91
CA HIS A 3 -1.16 -39.30 -5.25
C HIS A 3 -0.90 -38.36 -6.42
N ILE A 4 -0.15 -37.29 -6.17
CA ILE A 4 0.44 -36.47 -7.22
C ILE A 4 1.79 -37.12 -7.52
N VAL A 5 1.97 -37.61 -8.75
CA VAL A 5 3.25 -38.13 -9.22
C VAL A 5 4.19 -36.94 -9.41
N PHE A 6 5.17 -36.83 -8.52
CA PHE A 6 6.25 -35.85 -8.63
C PHE A 6 7.31 -36.42 -9.59
N ASP A 7 7.56 -35.75 -10.70
CA ASP A 7 8.62 -36.10 -11.64
C ASP A 7 9.93 -35.40 -11.22
N PRO A 8 10.93 -36.13 -10.70
CA PRO A 8 12.18 -35.53 -10.24
C PRO A 8 13.12 -35.10 -11.37
N SER A 9 12.79 -35.34 -12.65
CA SER A 9 13.67 -34.99 -13.79
C SER A 9 13.76 -33.48 -14.07
N ILE A 10 12.88 -32.67 -13.48
CA ILE A 10 12.86 -31.20 -13.61
C ILE A 10 13.56 -30.50 -12.42
N ALA A 11 13.99 -31.27 -11.41
CA ALA A 11 14.77 -30.75 -10.30
C ALA A 11 16.25 -30.66 -10.73
N GLN A 12 16.66 -29.49 -11.24
CA GLN A 12 18.07 -29.17 -11.39
C GLN A 12 18.67 -28.99 -9.98
N TYR A 13 19.48 -29.94 -9.55
CA TYR A 13 20.37 -29.77 -8.41
C TYR A 13 21.55 -28.92 -8.87
N ASP A 14 21.54 -27.63 -8.53
CA ASP A 14 22.73 -26.80 -8.70
C ASP A 14 23.74 -27.18 -7.61
N GLU A 15 24.85 -27.80 -8.03
CA GLU A 15 26.00 -28.08 -7.18
C GLU A 15 26.66 -26.75 -6.77
N TYR A 16 26.26 -26.19 -5.63
CA TYR A 16 26.98 -25.06 -5.05
C TYR A 16 28.32 -25.53 -4.48
N VAL A 17 29.37 -25.40 -5.28
CA VAL A 17 30.76 -25.43 -4.82
C VAL A 17 31.09 -24.09 -4.18
N GLN A 18 31.24 -24.08 -2.85
CA GLN A 18 31.61 -22.90 -2.08
C GLN A 18 33.11 -22.59 -2.28
N TYR A 19 33.44 -21.62 -3.14
CA TYR A 19 34.77 -21.00 -3.17
C TYR A 19 34.78 -19.75 -2.30
N GLY A 20 35.50 -19.80 -1.19
CA GLY A 20 35.83 -18.63 -0.39
C GLY A 20 36.99 -17.86 -1.00
N GLY A 21 36.84 -16.54 -1.15
CA GLY A 21 37.94 -15.65 -1.51
C GLY A 21 37.50 -14.25 -1.97
N GLY A 22 37.57 -13.29 -1.05
CA GLY A 22 37.95 -11.88 -1.26
C GLY A 22 37.41 -11.06 -2.44
N LEU A 23 36.66 -10.01 -2.09
CA LEU A 23 36.62 -8.67 -2.73
C LEU A 23 36.52 -8.60 -4.27
N GLU A 24 35.31 -8.45 -4.80
CA GLU A 24 34.97 -7.32 -5.69
C GLU A 24 33.45 -7.21 -5.89
N LYS A 25 33.02 -6.00 -6.25
CA LYS A 25 31.65 -5.57 -6.56
C LYS A 25 30.92 -6.54 -7.49
N ASP A 26 29.67 -6.87 -7.16
CA ASP A 26 28.51 -6.66 -8.05
C ASP A 26 27.20 -7.06 -7.34
N ASP A 27 26.10 -6.46 -7.80
CA ASP A 27 24.73 -6.53 -7.29
C ASP A 27 24.24 -7.95 -6.97
N PHE A 28 23.71 -8.15 -5.75
CA PHE A 28 22.75 -9.22 -5.46
C PHE A 28 21.67 -8.71 -4.48
N ASP A 29 20.43 -8.69 -4.99
CA ASP A 29 19.22 -8.51 -4.20
C ASP A 29 19.03 -9.72 -3.27
N TYR A 30 19.02 -9.45 -1.97
CA TYR A 30 18.59 -10.44 -0.97
C TYR A 30 17.09 -10.67 -1.09
N PHE A 31 16.70 -11.94 -1.08
CA PHE A 31 15.35 -12.39 -0.74
C PHE A 31 14.89 -11.74 0.57
N ARG A 32 14.17 -10.63 0.47
CA ARG A 32 13.34 -10.08 1.53
C ARG A 32 11.90 -10.35 1.13
N GLY A 33 11.24 -11.27 1.83
CA GLY A 33 9.79 -11.30 1.88
C GLY A 33 9.33 -9.99 2.51
N THR A 34 8.88 -9.05 1.69
CA THR A 34 8.15 -7.88 2.17
C THR A 34 6.75 -8.32 2.57
N SER A 35 6.29 -7.86 3.73
CA SER A 35 4.93 -8.11 4.21
C SER A 35 3.90 -7.66 3.15
N PRO A 36 2.78 -8.38 2.93
CA PRO A 36 1.86 -8.15 1.80
C PRO A 36 1.17 -6.78 1.77
N PHE A 37 1.37 -5.95 2.80
CA PHE A 37 0.67 -4.68 3.00
C PHE A 37 1.57 -3.45 3.13
N GLN A 38 2.89 -3.61 3.06
CA GLN A 38 3.80 -2.49 2.86
C GLN A 38 4.03 -2.24 1.37
N ARG A 39 3.15 -1.47 0.74
CA ARG A 39 3.58 -0.60 -0.36
C ARG A 39 3.87 0.80 0.20
N GLY A 40 4.86 0.87 1.08
CA GLY A 40 5.61 2.08 1.33
C GLY A 40 6.72 2.17 0.28
N TYR A 41 6.71 3.24 -0.51
CA TYR A 41 7.83 3.56 -1.39
C TYR A 41 9.11 3.64 -0.54
N GLY A 42 10.21 3.13 -1.11
CA GLY A 42 11.52 3.11 -0.47
C GLY A 42 11.91 4.45 0.14
N ILE A 43 12.62 4.38 1.26
CA ILE A 43 13.23 5.52 1.95
C ILE A 43 14.15 6.24 0.97
N GLN A 44 13.67 7.33 0.39
CA GLN A 44 14.50 8.27 -0.35
C GLN A 44 15.26 9.09 0.70
N ARG A 45 16.52 8.73 0.94
CA ARG A 45 17.44 9.59 1.69
C ARG A 45 17.55 10.91 0.92
N GLY A 46 17.25 12.01 1.60
CA GLY A 46 17.24 13.35 1.02
C GLY A 46 18.57 13.67 0.35
N ALA A 47 18.53 13.88 -0.96
CA ALA A 47 19.60 14.50 -1.71
C ALA A 47 19.22 15.96 -1.92
N GLY A 48 20.06 16.87 -1.40
CA GLY A 48 19.85 18.30 -1.57
C GLY A 48 19.80 18.69 -3.05
N VAL A 49 19.19 19.84 -3.35
CA VAL A 49 19.00 20.39 -4.71
C VAL A 49 20.29 20.37 -5.54
N GLY A 50 21.47 20.45 -4.91
CA GLY A 50 22.77 20.35 -5.58
C GLY A 50 23.11 18.99 -6.21
N ASP A 51 22.63 17.87 -5.67
CA ASP A 51 22.89 16.52 -6.21
C ASP A 51 21.95 16.15 -7.36
N VAL A 52 20.75 16.73 -7.38
CA VAL A 52 19.81 16.58 -8.51
C VAL A 52 20.37 17.26 -9.76
N PHE A 53 20.93 18.47 -9.64
CA PHE A 53 21.60 19.13 -10.76
C PHE A 53 22.88 18.40 -11.21
N ARG A 54 23.61 17.77 -10.29
CA ARG A 54 24.82 16.99 -10.62
C ARG A 54 24.50 15.67 -11.31
N GLY A 55 23.42 15.01 -10.90
CA GLY A 55 22.88 13.81 -11.53
C GLY A 55 22.30 14.09 -12.92
N LEU A 56 21.54 15.19 -13.06
CA LEU A 56 21.02 15.64 -14.35
C LEU A 56 22.17 16.00 -15.30
N TRP A 57 23.18 16.74 -14.83
CA TRP A 57 24.31 17.16 -15.67
C TRP A 57 25.17 15.97 -16.12
N ARG A 58 25.32 14.93 -15.30
CA ARG A 58 25.99 13.67 -15.69
C ARG A 58 25.19 12.83 -16.70
N PHE A 59 23.86 12.92 -16.69
CA PHE A 59 23.00 12.24 -17.66
C PHE A 59 22.93 13.01 -18.98
N PHE A 60 22.91 14.34 -18.94
CA PHE A 60 22.85 15.20 -20.12
C PHE A 60 24.20 15.38 -20.83
N LEU A 61 25.35 15.39 -20.15
CA LEU A 61 26.68 15.53 -20.77
C LEU A 61 27.01 14.51 -21.88
N PRO A 62 26.71 13.21 -21.72
CA PRO A 62 26.91 12.23 -22.81
C PRO A 62 25.84 12.32 -23.90
N ILE A 63 24.66 12.91 -23.62
CA ILE A 63 23.58 13.13 -24.59
C ILE A 63 23.86 14.37 -25.44
N LEU A 64 24.30 15.48 -24.82
CA LEU A 64 24.67 16.73 -25.50
C LEU A 64 25.91 16.56 -26.40
N ARG A 65 26.83 15.64 -26.03
CA ARG A 65 27.98 15.26 -26.87
C ARG A 65 27.65 14.23 -27.96
N ARG A 66 26.41 13.72 -28.03
CA ARG A 66 25.97 12.72 -29.02
C ARG A 66 24.65 13.08 -29.73
N VAL A 67 24.31 14.36 -29.86
CA VAL A 67 23.13 14.76 -30.66
C VAL A 67 23.44 14.68 -32.16
N GLY A 68 23.29 13.48 -32.69
CA GLY A 68 22.90 13.19 -34.05
C GLY A 68 21.70 12.26 -33.99
N THR A 69 20.50 12.84 -34.06
CA THR A 69 19.21 12.19 -34.37
C THR A 69 18.86 10.90 -33.60
N THR A 70 18.16 11.04 -32.47
CA THR A 70 16.98 10.25 -32.04
C THR A 70 16.72 10.48 -30.54
N VAL A 71 15.91 11.49 -30.22
CA VAL A 71 15.42 11.76 -28.87
C VAL A 71 13.89 11.56 -28.87
N GLY A 72 13.39 10.82 -27.89
CA GLY A 72 11.99 10.44 -27.74
C GLY A 72 11.03 11.64 -27.73
N SER A 73 9.84 11.42 -28.29
CA SER A 73 8.76 12.42 -28.49
C SER A 73 8.35 13.16 -27.20
N GLU A 74 8.57 12.56 -26.04
CA GLU A 74 8.19 13.10 -24.74
C GLU A 74 9.09 14.24 -24.26
N ALA A 75 10.41 14.14 -24.48
CA ALA A 75 11.33 15.25 -24.25
C ALA A 75 11.14 16.37 -25.28
N LEU A 76 10.75 16.01 -26.51
CA LEU A 76 10.51 16.97 -27.58
C LEU A 76 9.25 17.82 -27.30
N SER A 77 8.15 17.23 -26.81
CA SER A 77 6.90 17.96 -26.58
C SER A 77 6.97 18.93 -25.39
N THR A 78 7.72 18.58 -24.35
CA THR A 78 7.98 19.45 -23.20
C THR A 78 8.99 20.53 -23.56
N GLY A 79 10.03 20.16 -24.33
CA GLY A 79 11.00 21.10 -24.89
C GLY A 79 10.35 22.10 -25.86
N GLN A 80 9.42 21.65 -26.70
CA GLN A 80 8.72 22.48 -27.68
C GLN A 80 7.79 23.49 -27.00
N ARG A 81 7.09 23.10 -25.93
CA ARG A 81 6.24 24.02 -25.14
C ARG A 81 7.04 25.05 -24.33
N VAL A 82 8.20 24.66 -23.81
CA VAL A 82 9.12 25.60 -23.15
C VAL A 82 9.73 26.56 -24.18
N LEU A 83 10.14 26.06 -25.35
CA LEU A 83 10.66 26.87 -26.45
C LEU A 83 9.60 27.81 -27.04
N GLU A 84 8.33 27.39 -27.09
CA GLU A 84 7.21 28.20 -27.56
C GLU A 84 6.92 29.36 -26.60
N ARG A 85 6.97 29.15 -25.28
CA ARG A 85 6.82 30.23 -24.29
C ARG A 85 8.02 31.18 -24.25
N VAL A 86 9.22 30.64 -24.42
CA VAL A 86 10.44 31.46 -24.48
C VAL A 86 10.49 32.27 -25.78
N GLY A 87 10.01 31.68 -26.89
CA GLY A 87 9.98 32.31 -28.20
C GLY A 87 8.85 33.31 -28.42
N ASN A 88 7.63 33.01 -27.94
CA ASN A 88 6.44 33.83 -28.19
C ASN A 88 6.06 34.75 -27.02
N GLU A 89 6.30 34.33 -25.77
CA GLU A 89 5.88 35.08 -24.57
C GLU A 89 7.04 35.83 -23.89
N GLY A 90 8.28 35.68 -24.38
CA GLY A 90 9.47 36.38 -23.86
C GLY A 90 9.86 36.00 -22.43
N VAL A 91 9.28 34.94 -21.89
CA VAL A 91 9.53 34.48 -20.51
C VAL A 91 10.90 33.80 -20.45
N PRO A 92 11.78 34.17 -19.49
CA PRO A 92 13.10 33.56 -19.39
C PRO A 92 13.00 32.04 -19.16
N LEU A 93 13.87 31.28 -19.83
CA LEU A 93 13.86 29.80 -19.86
C LEU A 93 13.75 29.15 -18.48
N LYS A 94 14.37 29.76 -17.46
CA LYS A 94 14.33 29.30 -16.07
C LYS A 94 12.92 29.40 -15.46
N GLU A 95 12.16 30.45 -15.78
CA GLU A 95 10.79 30.64 -15.29
C GLU A 95 9.79 29.77 -16.07
N ALA A 96 10.02 29.56 -17.36
CA ALA A 96 9.26 28.59 -18.16
C ALA A 96 9.44 27.14 -17.63
N PHE A 97 10.67 26.75 -17.30
CA PHE A 97 10.95 25.45 -16.67
C PHE A 97 10.39 25.34 -15.25
N VAL A 98 10.47 26.40 -14.44
CA VAL A 98 9.93 26.39 -13.07
C VAL A 98 8.40 26.39 -13.08
N SER A 99 7.75 27.06 -14.04
CA SER A 99 6.29 27.08 -14.16
C SER A 99 5.73 25.78 -14.71
N GLU A 100 6.39 25.15 -15.69
CA GLU A 100 6.02 23.80 -16.16
C GLU A 100 6.35 22.72 -15.12
N GLY A 101 7.46 22.88 -14.38
CA GLY A 101 7.76 22.07 -13.20
C GLY A 101 6.70 22.22 -12.11
N LYS A 102 6.19 23.43 -11.86
CA LYS A 102 5.07 23.68 -10.93
C LYS A 102 3.74 23.12 -11.44
N ARG A 103 3.47 23.17 -12.75
CA ARG A 103 2.29 22.52 -13.36
C ARG A 103 2.32 20.99 -13.24
N GLY A 104 3.51 20.39 -13.28
CA GLY A 104 3.70 18.97 -12.95
C GLY A 104 3.54 18.64 -11.46
N ILE A 105 3.51 19.64 -10.57
CA ILE A 105 3.43 19.49 -9.11
C ILE A 105 2.00 19.63 -8.58
N ASP A 106 1.12 20.43 -9.21
CA ASP A 106 -0.31 20.56 -8.81
C ASP A 106 -1.17 19.38 -9.28
N THR A 107 -0.75 18.15 -8.94
CA THR A 107 -1.49 16.91 -9.20
C THR A 107 -2.49 16.58 -8.10
N VAL A 108 -2.47 17.29 -6.97
CA VAL A 108 -3.34 17.01 -5.82
C VAL A 108 -4.46 18.05 -5.77
N PHE A 109 -5.69 17.58 -5.85
CA PHE A 109 -6.90 18.39 -5.81
C PHE A 109 -7.60 18.24 -4.46
N GLU A 110 -7.99 19.36 -3.85
CA GLU A 110 -8.77 19.40 -2.61
C GLU A 110 -10.27 19.40 -2.92
N LEU A 111 -11.01 18.48 -2.30
CA LEU A 111 -12.46 18.38 -2.35
C LEU A 111 -13.03 18.63 -0.97
N LEU A 112 -14.02 19.53 -0.91
CA LEU A 112 -14.86 19.75 0.26
C LEU A 112 -16.13 18.91 0.14
N PRO A 113 -16.78 18.54 1.26
CA PRO A 113 -18.07 17.90 1.21
C PRO A 113 -19.10 18.85 0.58
N SER A 114 -20.06 18.29 -0.17
CA SER A 114 -21.10 19.08 -0.84
C SER A 114 -22.15 19.62 0.12
N ASN A 115 -22.27 19.03 1.30
CA ASN A 115 -23.17 19.43 2.37
C ASN A 115 -22.41 20.00 3.58
N PRO A 116 -23.07 20.83 4.41
CA PRO A 116 -22.49 21.33 5.66
C PRO A 116 -22.10 20.18 6.60
N LEU A 117 -21.05 20.39 7.41
CA LEU A 117 -20.55 19.36 8.34
C LEU A 117 -21.52 19.02 9.50
N THR A 118 -22.58 19.81 9.67
CA THR A 118 -23.68 19.53 10.61
C THR A 118 -24.60 18.42 10.11
N ASP A 119 -24.66 18.23 8.79
CA ASP A 119 -25.61 17.34 8.14
C ASP A 119 -24.85 16.08 7.75
N THR A 120 -25.30 14.92 8.25
CA THR A 120 -24.71 13.63 7.92
C THR A 120 -25.72 12.81 7.11
N PRO A 121 -25.27 12.00 6.13
CA PRO A 121 -23.89 11.66 5.77
C PRO A 121 -23.15 12.76 4.97
N TYR A 122 -21.82 12.74 4.98
CA TYR A 122 -20.98 13.66 4.20
C TYR A 122 -20.80 13.17 2.77
N HIS A 123 -21.05 14.03 1.79
CA HIS A 123 -20.99 13.67 0.37
C HIS A 123 -19.79 14.29 -0.31
N PHE A 124 -18.93 13.46 -0.92
CA PHE A 124 -17.87 13.89 -1.81
C PHE A 124 -18.20 13.49 -3.23
N LYS A 125 -18.16 14.47 -4.12
CA LYS A 125 -18.47 14.26 -5.54
C LYS A 125 -17.29 14.68 -6.39
N LEU A 126 -16.73 13.73 -7.12
CA LEU A 126 -15.68 13.97 -8.10
C LEU A 126 -16.29 13.84 -9.50
N HIS A 127 -16.50 15.00 -10.12
CA HIS A 127 -17.04 15.08 -11.47
C HIS A 127 -16.12 14.44 -12.51
N SER A 128 -16.74 13.91 -13.56
CA SER A 128 -16.06 13.37 -14.73
C SER A 128 -15.04 14.39 -15.29
N SER A 129 -13.80 13.96 -15.47
CA SER A 129 -12.75 14.82 -16.04
C SER A 129 -11.92 14.05 -17.07
N GLN A 130 -11.17 14.78 -17.90
CA GLN A 130 -10.24 14.19 -18.87
C GLN A 130 -9.03 13.54 -18.18
N ASN A 131 -8.73 13.93 -16.96
CA ASN A 131 -7.62 13.41 -16.18
C ASN A 131 -7.97 12.03 -15.59
N TYR A 132 -6.96 11.19 -15.49
CA TYR A 132 -7.02 9.92 -14.77
C TYR A 132 -6.90 10.19 -13.27
N ILE A 133 -7.45 9.29 -12.45
CA ILE A 133 -7.45 9.47 -11.00
C ILE A 133 -6.64 8.35 -10.36
N ASP A 134 -5.67 8.74 -9.52
CA ASP A 134 -4.91 7.79 -8.70
C ASP A 134 -5.63 7.56 -7.38
N LEU A 135 -6.52 6.56 -7.36
CA LEU A 135 -7.29 6.16 -6.18
C LEU A 135 -6.40 5.63 -5.05
N SER A 136 -5.19 5.15 -5.36
CA SER A 136 -4.25 4.69 -4.35
C SER A 136 -3.72 5.83 -3.47
N LYS A 137 -3.81 7.08 -3.97
CA LYS A 137 -3.36 8.30 -3.31
C LYS A 137 -4.52 9.27 -3.04
N CYS A 138 -5.64 8.72 -2.58
CA CYS A 138 -6.74 9.50 -2.06
C CYS A 138 -6.75 9.46 -0.53
N TYR A 139 -6.71 10.65 0.07
CA TYR A 139 -6.62 10.82 1.53
C TYR A 139 -7.78 11.67 2.03
N LEU A 140 -8.31 11.30 3.18
CA LEU A 140 -9.25 12.10 3.95
C LEU A 140 -8.46 12.84 5.03
N LEU A 141 -8.56 14.16 5.04
CA LEU A 141 -8.07 15.01 6.12
C LEU A 141 -9.27 15.43 6.99
N THR A 142 -9.17 15.12 8.27
CA THR A 142 -10.23 15.32 9.26
C THR A 142 -9.71 16.19 10.39
N GLU A 143 -10.51 17.13 10.85
CA GLU A 143 -10.25 17.92 12.04
C GLU A 143 -11.35 17.66 13.05
N PHE A 144 -10.97 17.23 14.25
CA PHE A 144 -11.91 16.84 15.29
C PHE A 144 -11.73 17.67 16.56
N ARG A 145 -12.83 17.85 17.29
CA ARG A 145 -12.85 18.42 18.64
C ARG A 145 -13.72 17.55 19.55
N ILE A 146 -13.35 17.49 20.83
CA ILE A 146 -14.17 16.86 21.87
C ILE A 146 -14.62 17.95 22.84
N ARG A 147 -15.92 18.00 23.17
CA ARG A 147 -16.50 18.88 24.18
C ARG A 147 -17.31 18.10 25.20
N LYS A 148 -17.44 18.62 26.41
CA LYS A 148 -18.26 18.03 27.48
C LYS A 148 -19.65 18.65 27.48
N GLU A 149 -20.66 17.83 27.74
CA GLU A 149 -22.02 18.31 27.95
C GLU A 149 -22.27 18.51 29.45
N ASN A 150 -22.60 19.74 29.85
CA ASN A 150 -22.97 20.05 31.22
C ASN A 150 -24.39 19.55 31.55
N ASN A 151 -24.77 19.57 32.83
CA ASN A 151 -26.11 19.16 33.28
C ASN A 151 -27.27 19.92 32.62
N ASN A 152 -27.00 21.11 32.07
CA ASN A 152 -27.96 21.94 31.34
C ASN A 152 -28.00 21.67 29.83
N GLY A 153 -27.29 20.65 29.34
CA GLY A 153 -27.20 20.29 27.91
C GLY A 153 -26.30 21.20 27.07
N GLN A 154 -25.55 22.11 27.70
CA GLN A 154 -24.62 23.01 27.01
C GLN A 154 -23.25 22.37 26.84
N LEU A 155 -22.65 22.55 25.66
CA LEU A 155 -21.32 22.08 25.33
C LEU A 155 -20.26 23.05 25.85
N VAL A 156 -19.39 22.57 26.73
CA VAL A 156 -18.29 23.31 27.34
C VAL A 156 -16.97 22.61 27.02
N ASP A 157 -15.90 23.39 26.96
CA ASP A 157 -14.56 22.87 26.71
C ASP A 157 -14.07 22.01 27.87
N LEU A 158 -13.22 21.02 27.55
CA LEU A 158 -12.65 20.10 28.51
C LEU A 158 -11.73 20.85 29.49
N THR A 159 -11.85 20.56 30.78
CA THR A 159 -10.94 21.08 31.80
C THR A 159 -9.89 20.04 32.19
N VAL A 160 -8.95 20.41 33.06
CA VAL A 160 -7.91 19.48 33.58
C VAL A 160 -8.53 18.30 34.33
N ASP A 161 -9.72 18.47 34.88
CA ASP A 161 -10.44 17.42 35.62
C ASP A 161 -11.05 16.35 34.67
N ASP A 162 -11.23 16.67 33.39
CA ASP A 162 -11.67 15.74 32.35
C ASP A 162 -10.49 14.98 31.73
N ALA A 163 -9.62 14.44 32.59
CA ALA A 163 -8.39 13.76 32.18
C ALA A 163 -8.61 12.29 31.73
N ASP A 164 -9.84 11.79 31.72
CA ASP A 164 -10.14 10.38 31.42
C ASP A 164 -10.98 10.23 30.16
N ILE A 165 -10.76 11.06 29.13
CA ILE A 165 -11.46 10.98 27.84
C ILE A 165 -10.46 10.87 26.70
N ALA A 166 -10.64 9.88 25.82
CA ALA A 166 -9.88 9.77 24.58
C ALA A 166 -10.77 9.23 23.45
N PRO A 167 -10.47 9.54 22.18
CA PRO A 167 -11.09 8.82 21.09
C PRO A 167 -10.58 7.38 20.99
N ILE A 168 -11.35 6.56 20.29
CA ILE A 168 -10.93 5.23 19.84
C ILE A 168 -9.68 5.29 18.95
N GLN A 169 -9.05 4.13 18.78
CA GLN A 169 -7.85 4.00 17.98
C GLN A 169 -8.09 4.41 16.51
N MET A 170 -7.11 5.10 15.91
CA MET A 170 -7.10 5.46 14.49
C MET A 170 -8.33 6.28 14.06
N ILE A 171 -8.63 7.29 14.88
CA ILE A 171 -9.83 8.13 14.72
C ILE A 171 -9.98 8.76 13.34
N GLY A 172 -8.89 8.99 12.60
CA GLY A 172 -8.92 9.53 11.24
C GLY A 172 -9.67 8.66 10.22
N GLN A 173 -9.92 7.38 10.53
CA GLN A 173 -10.79 6.51 9.72
C GLN A 173 -11.89 5.83 10.53
N THR A 174 -11.63 5.46 11.78
CA THR A 174 -12.58 4.67 12.60
C THR A 174 -13.79 5.47 13.07
N PHE A 175 -13.77 6.79 12.93
CA PHE A 175 -14.97 7.62 13.07
C PHE A 175 -16.06 7.28 12.04
N ILE A 176 -15.70 6.61 10.92
CA ILE A 176 -16.64 6.26 9.86
C ILE A 176 -17.39 4.99 10.25
N ARG A 177 -18.72 5.09 10.32
CA ARG A 177 -19.63 3.95 10.47
C ARG A 177 -19.77 3.19 9.17
N ASN A 178 -20.14 3.91 8.12
CA ASN A 178 -20.33 3.35 6.80
C ASN A 178 -19.76 4.27 5.73
N ILE A 179 -19.20 3.67 4.69
CA ILE A 179 -18.86 4.39 3.47
C ILE A 179 -19.57 3.68 2.31
N LYS A 180 -20.25 4.46 1.47
CA LYS A 180 -20.78 3.97 0.20
C LYS A 180 -20.06 4.67 -0.93
N MET A 181 -19.75 3.90 -1.96
CA MET A 181 -19.03 4.39 -3.12
C MET A 181 -19.73 3.94 -4.37
N SER A 182 -20.07 4.90 -5.22
CA SER A 182 -20.60 4.65 -6.54
C SER A 182 -19.74 5.28 -7.62
N ILE A 183 -19.58 4.56 -8.73
CA ILE A 183 -18.98 5.10 -9.94
C ILE A 183 -20.04 5.08 -11.04
N ASN A 184 -20.27 6.24 -11.66
CA ASN A 184 -21.30 6.45 -12.68
C ASN A 184 -22.68 5.98 -12.21
N GLY A 185 -23.05 6.29 -10.96
CA GLY A 185 -24.33 5.91 -10.35
C GLY A 185 -24.47 4.44 -9.93
N ARG A 186 -23.45 3.59 -10.15
CA ARG A 186 -23.47 2.18 -9.70
C ARG A 186 -22.64 2.00 -8.44
N GLU A 187 -23.25 1.45 -7.39
CA GLU A 187 -22.55 1.09 -6.16
C GLU A 187 -21.49 0.00 -6.42
N ILE A 188 -20.26 0.28 -5.97
CA ILE A 188 -19.12 -0.63 -6.06
C ILE A 188 -18.69 -1.13 -4.68
N PHE A 189 -18.82 -0.28 -3.66
CA PHE A 189 -18.38 -0.61 -2.31
C PHE A 189 -19.37 -0.10 -1.26
N ASN A 190 -19.62 -0.95 -0.27
CA ASN A 190 -20.43 -0.65 0.91
C ASN A 190 -19.91 -1.48 2.08
N ALA A 191 -19.59 -0.81 3.18
CA ALA A 191 -19.00 -1.44 4.36
C ALA A 191 -20.05 -2.00 5.35
N ASN A 192 -21.36 -1.94 5.02
CA ASN A 192 -22.46 -2.45 5.83
C ASN A 192 -22.43 -1.97 7.30
N ALA A 193 -22.09 -0.70 7.52
CA ALA A 193 -21.96 -0.08 8.85
C ALA A 193 -20.87 -0.72 9.76
N LEU A 194 -19.92 -1.47 9.18
CA LEU A 194 -18.80 -2.10 9.87
C LEU A 194 -17.45 -1.53 9.42
N MET A 195 -17.44 -0.31 8.89
CA MET A 195 -16.22 0.30 8.34
C MET A 195 -15.12 0.44 9.40
N ALA A 196 -15.47 0.92 10.59
CA ALA A 196 -14.53 1.05 11.70
C ALA A 196 -13.81 -0.28 12.04
N TYR A 197 -14.56 -1.39 12.05
CA TYR A 197 -13.99 -2.72 12.29
C TYR A 197 -13.15 -3.23 11.13
N LYS A 198 -13.61 -3.02 9.89
CA LYS A 198 -12.84 -3.36 8.67
C LYS A 198 -11.48 -2.68 8.72
N THR A 199 -11.47 -1.36 8.89
CA THR A 199 -10.25 -0.57 8.89
C THR A 199 -9.36 -0.92 10.07
N TYR A 200 -9.94 -1.15 11.25
CA TYR A 200 -9.17 -1.63 12.40
C TYR A 200 -8.48 -2.97 12.11
N PHE A 201 -9.19 -3.99 11.59
CA PHE A 201 -8.57 -5.27 11.22
C PHE A 201 -7.48 -5.10 10.17
N SER A 202 -7.76 -4.34 9.10
CA SER A 202 -6.79 -4.05 8.04
C SER A 202 -5.51 -3.45 8.63
N HIS A 203 -5.61 -2.39 9.44
CA HIS A 203 -4.42 -1.69 9.93
C HIS A 203 -3.72 -2.39 11.10
N GLU A 204 -4.49 -3.00 12.01
CA GLU A 204 -3.96 -3.69 13.18
C GLU A 204 -3.20 -4.95 12.77
N LEU A 205 -3.68 -5.70 11.79
CA LEU A 205 -2.99 -6.91 11.36
C LEU A 205 -1.88 -6.62 10.35
N SER A 206 -2.05 -5.65 9.45
CA SER A 206 -1.20 -5.55 8.26
C SER A 206 0.09 -4.76 8.42
N TYR A 207 0.13 -3.79 9.32
CA TYR A 207 1.28 -2.89 9.46
C TYR A 207 2.26 -3.36 10.52
N SER A 208 3.56 -3.24 10.22
CA SER A 208 4.61 -3.51 11.18
C SER A 208 4.62 -2.50 12.33
N THR A 209 5.21 -2.89 13.46
CA THR A 209 5.39 -2.02 14.64
C THR A 209 6.00 -0.67 14.30
N THR A 210 6.98 -0.62 13.41
CA THR A 210 7.66 0.62 13.00
C THR A 210 6.74 1.56 12.23
N ALA A 211 5.85 1.03 11.40
CA ALA A 211 4.84 1.82 10.70
C ALA A 211 3.78 2.37 11.66
N LYS A 212 3.33 1.51 12.59
CA LYS A 212 2.39 1.85 13.67
C LYS A 212 2.88 2.96 14.57
N ASP A 213 4.16 2.95 14.94
CA ASP A 213 4.74 3.97 15.83
C ASP A 213 5.19 5.24 15.08
N SER A 214 5.19 5.25 13.73
CA SER A 214 5.65 6.38 12.90
C SER A 214 4.49 7.09 12.17
N HIS A 215 4.25 6.75 10.91
CA HIS A 215 3.35 7.49 10.03
C HIS A 215 1.87 7.18 10.29
N LEU A 216 1.53 6.05 10.92
CA LEU A 216 0.14 5.79 11.30
C LEU A 216 -0.35 6.69 12.46
N ASN A 217 0.56 7.37 13.18
CA ASN A 217 0.19 8.43 14.12
C ASN A 217 -0.58 9.56 13.43
N ALA A 218 -0.31 9.83 12.15
CA ALA A 218 -1.03 10.82 11.35
C ALA A 218 -2.51 10.44 11.15
N ALA A 219 -2.85 9.15 11.16
CA ALA A 219 -4.22 8.64 11.14
C ALA A 219 -4.82 8.48 12.55
N GLY A 220 -4.08 8.83 13.60
CA GLY A 220 -4.50 8.72 15.00
C GLY A 220 -4.28 7.34 15.62
N TYR A 221 -3.40 6.52 15.06
CA TYR A 221 -3.02 5.24 15.65
C TYR A 221 -1.95 5.44 16.71
N TYR A 222 -2.20 5.01 17.95
CA TYR A 222 -1.22 5.01 19.04
C TYR A 222 -1.21 3.65 19.70
N ARG A 223 -0.09 2.93 19.60
CA ARG A 223 -0.01 1.54 20.07
C ARG A 223 -0.13 1.46 21.59
N ASP A 224 -1.03 0.59 22.06
CA ASP A 224 -1.17 0.26 23.47
C ASP A 224 -0.39 -1.02 23.77
N MET A 225 0.66 -0.92 24.59
CA MET A 225 1.48 -2.07 25.03
C MET A 225 0.88 -2.81 26.24
N GLY A 226 -0.15 -2.22 26.85
CA GLY A 226 -0.82 -2.77 28.02
C GLY A 226 -1.80 -3.89 27.69
N ASN A 227 -2.32 -4.51 28.75
CA ASN A 227 -3.38 -5.52 28.68
C ASN A 227 -4.78 -4.91 28.75
N ALA A 228 -4.90 -3.59 28.80
CA ALA A 228 -6.16 -2.83 28.83
C ALA A 228 -6.03 -1.64 27.89
N LEU A 229 -7.08 -1.38 27.11
CA LEU A 229 -7.10 -0.33 26.07
C LEU A 229 -7.46 1.05 26.65
N GLU A 230 -8.06 1.06 27.84
CA GLU A 230 -8.63 2.23 28.49
C GLU A 230 -7.65 2.95 29.43
N ILE A 231 -6.50 2.33 29.75
CA ILE A 231 -5.53 2.82 30.75
C ILE A 231 -4.11 2.89 30.14
N GLY A 232 -3.93 2.38 28.93
CA GLY A 232 -2.62 2.26 28.29
C GLY A 232 -1.98 3.60 27.89
N ASN A 233 -0.68 3.55 27.57
CA ASN A 233 0.06 4.72 27.10
C ASN A 233 -0.50 5.31 25.79
N GLY A 234 -1.08 4.47 24.92
CA GLY A 234 -1.75 4.90 23.70
C GLY A 234 -3.03 5.66 24.00
N PHE A 235 -3.82 5.22 24.98
CA PHE A 235 -4.97 5.98 25.49
C PHE A 235 -4.56 7.38 25.98
N ILE A 236 -3.51 7.45 26.79
CA ILE A 236 -2.97 8.73 27.31
C ILE A 236 -2.49 9.63 26.17
N ALA A 237 -1.80 9.07 25.16
CA ALA A 237 -1.35 9.83 24.00
C ALA A 237 -2.53 10.39 23.19
N ARG A 238 -3.56 9.58 22.94
CA ARG A 238 -4.79 10.00 22.23
C ARG A 238 -5.54 11.08 23.00
N ARG A 239 -5.67 10.93 24.32
CA ARG A 239 -6.26 11.97 25.19
C ARG A 239 -5.56 13.31 25.04
N ASN A 240 -4.23 13.31 25.13
CA ASN A 240 -3.46 14.56 25.18
C ASN A 240 -3.63 15.41 23.90
N LEU A 241 -4.00 14.81 22.77
CA LEU A 241 -4.32 15.55 21.53
C LEU A 241 -5.54 16.46 21.66
N PHE A 242 -6.50 16.09 22.51
CA PHE A 242 -7.78 16.78 22.68
C PHE A 242 -7.89 17.54 24.02
N ALA A 243 -6.82 17.58 24.81
CA ALA A 243 -6.79 18.30 26.07
C ALA A 243 -7.19 19.77 25.87
N GLY A 244 -8.07 20.29 26.72
CA GLY A 244 -8.59 21.66 26.60
C GLY A 244 -9.50 21.88 25.40
N SER A 245 -10.09 20.81 24.82
CA SER A 245 -10.90 20.88 23.59
C SER A 245 -10.14 21.45 22.38
N ASN A 246 -8.84 21.19 22.32
CA ASN A 246 -8.05 21.53 21.14
C ASN A 246 -8.52 20.75 19.90
N VAL A 247 -8.37 21.37 18.74
CA VAL A 247 -8.68 20.73 17.45
C VAL A 247 -7.48 19.90 17.03
N ALA A 248 -7.69 18.59 16.88
CA ALA A 248 -6.67 17.68 16.38
C ALA A 248 -6.94 17.34 14.92
N GLN A 249 -5.89 17.40 14.09
CA GLN A 249 -5.96 17.05 12.67
C GLN A 249 -5.42 15.64 12.45
N PHE A 250 -6.07 14.90 11.55
CA PHE A 250 -5.65 13.58 11.12
C PHE A 250 -5.75 13.48 9.60
N ILE A 251 -4.89 12.66 9.01
CA ILE A 251 -4.96 12.32 7.60
C ILE A 251 -4.84 10.82 7.44
N ALA A 252 -5.74 10.25 6.65
CA ALA A 252 -5.77 8.82 6.43
C ALA A 252 -6.22 8.45 5.02
N LYS A 253 -5.70 7.35 4.49
CA LYS A 253 -6.13 6.81 3.20
C LYS A 253 -7.54 6.24 3.34
N ILE A 254 -8.39 6.40 2.33
CA ILE A 254 -9.72 5.76 2.36
C ILE A 254 -9.56 4.24 2.17
N ASP A 255 -10.00 3.44 3.15
CA ASP A 255 -9.98 1.97 3.09
C ASP A 255 -11.18 1.38 2.33
N ALA A 256 -11.28 1.72 1.04
CA ALA A 256 -12.23 1.11 0.11
C ALA A 256 -11.50 0.17 -0.85
N ASP A 257 -12.17 -0.89 -1.32
CA ASP A 257 -11.52 -1.97 -2.07
C ASP A 257 -10.81 -1.47 -3.35
N LEU A 258 -11.42 -0.52 -4.07
CA LEU A 258 -10.87 0.10 -5.28
C LEU A 258 -9.72 1.10 -5.01
N PHE A 259 -9.52 1.50 -3.76
CA PHE A 259 -8.44 2.40 -3.37
C PHE A 259 -7.16 1.62 -3.06
N ASN A 260 -7.27 0.29 -2.93
CA ASN A 260 -6.15 -0.60 -2.67
C ASN A 260 -5.52 -1.16 -3.96
N GLN A 261 -6.14 -0.97 -5.12
CA GLN A 261 -5.56 -1.36 -6.41
C GLN A 261 -4.59 -0.27 -6.95
N PRO A 262 -3.49 -0.65 -7.64
CA PRO A 262 -2.43 0.27 -8.05
C PRO A 262 -2.65 0.96 -9.42
N LEU A 263 -3.68 0.58 -10.17
CA LEU A 263 -4.00 1.16 -11.47
C LEU A 263 -4.77 2.47 -11.31
N TYR A 264 -4.56 3.39 -12.25
CA TYR A 264 -5.33 4.63 -12.30
C TYR A 264 -6.74 4.35 -12.79
N LEU A 265 -7.72 5.00 -12.16
CA LEU A 265 -9.09 5.01 -12.66
C LEU A 265 -9.14 5.75 -13.99
N ILE A 266 -9.82 5.15 -14.97
CA ILE A 266 -10.00 5.74 -16.31
C ILE A 266 -10.70 7.11 -16.22
N ASN A 267 -10.45 7.93 -17.24
CA ASN A 267 -11.10 9.22 -17.39
C ASN A 267 -12.62 9.08 -17.63
N PHE A 268 -13.33 10.21 -17.51
CA PHE A 268 -14.78 10.31 -17.67
C PHE A 268 -15.62 9.43 -16.71
N CYS A 269 -15.03 8.96 -15.61
CA CYS A 269 -15.78 8.37 -14.52
C CYS A 269 -16.15 9.43 -13.48
N GLU A 270 -17.41 9.43 -13.07
CA GLU A 270 -17.91 10.19 -11.93
C GLU A 270 -17.84 9.31 -10.68
N LEU A 271 -17.18 9.80 -9.63
CA LEU A 271 -17.02 9.09 -8.36
C LEU A 271 -17.78 9.83 -7.27
N ASP A 272 -18.76 9.16 -6.69
CA ASP A 272 -19.53 9.66 -5.55
C ASP A 272 -19.20 8.82 -4.31
N ILE A 273 -18.87 9.50 -3.21
CA ILE A 273 -18.54 8.89 -1.92
C ILE A 273 -19.44 9.49 -0.85
N GLU A 274 -20.17 8.63 -0.14
CA GLU A 274 -21.00 8.97 1.00
C GLU A 274 -20.32 8.44 2.27
N VAL A 275 -19.98 9.33 3.21
CA VAL A 275 -19.31 9.01 4.47
C VAL A 275 -20.29 9.25 5.63
N LEU A 276 -20.70 8.17 6.29
CA LEU A 276 -21.56 8.22 7.47
C LEU A 276 -20.69 8.07 8.74
N PRO A 277 -20.67 9.05 9.67
CA PRO A 277 -19.93 8.92 10.92
C PRO A 277 -20.63 8.00 11.94
N ASN A 278 -19.86 7.52 12.92
CA ASN A 278 -20.30 6.76 14.07
C ASN A 278 -20.87 7.65 15.17
N ASP A 279 -21.65 7.03 16.06
CA ASP A 279 -22.21 7.67 17.24
C ASP A 279 -21.13 8.01 18.28
N ASN A 280 -21.35 9.05 19.09
CA ASN A 280 -20.34 9.53 20.05
C ASN A 280 -19.90 8.43 21.03
N ASP A 281 -20.84 7.62 21.51
CA ASP A 281 -20.59 6.54 22.48
C ASP A 281 -19.75 5.39 21.90
N PHE A 282 -19.69 5.28 20.57
CA PHE A 282 -18.81 4.33 19.89
C PHE A 282 -17.40 4.91 19.70
N VAL A 283 -17.32 6.21 19.41
CA VAL A 283 -16.08 6.90 19.02
C VAL A 283 -15.24 7.36 20.22
N LEU A 284 -15.87 7.53 21.38
CA LEU A 284 -15.25 8.07 22.59
C LEU A 284 -15.13 7.01 23.69
N ILE A 285 -14.04 7.07 24.43
CA ILE A 285 -13.76 6.24 25.61
C ILE A 285 -13.53 7.17 26.81
N ALA A 286 -14.46 7.17 27.75
CA ALA A 286 -14.37 7.73 29.09
C ALA A 286 -14.65 6.68 30.18
N PRO A 287 -13.60 6.06 30.77
CA PRO A 287 -13.77 5.00 31.76
C PRO A 287 -14.51 5.43 33.03
N THR A 288 -14.30 6.68 33.47
CA THR A 288 -15.03 7.30 34.59
C THR A 288 -16.49 7.62 34.25
N GLY A 289 -16.81 7.64 32.96
CA GLY A 289 -18.11 8.03 32.42
C GLY A 289 -18.22 9.54 32.24
N GLY A 290 -19.32 9.98 31.64
CA GLY A 290 -19.57 11.39 31.34
C GLY A 290 -20.33 11.51 30.03
N ARG A 291 -20.82 12.71 29.76
CA ARG A 291 -21.46 13.05 28.48
C ARG A 291 -20.49 13.90 27.68
N TYR A 292 -20.01 13.35 26.59
CA TYR A 292 -19.06 14.00 25.71
C TYR A 292 -19.59 13.99 24.29
N ARG A 293 -19.30 15.06 23.56
CA ARG A 293 -19.66 15.24 22.16
C ARG A 293 -18.41 15.20 21.32
N PHE A 294 -18.42 14.35 20.30
CA PHE A 294 -17.41 14.33 19.25
C PHE A 294 -17.88 15.23 18.10
N GLU A 295 -17.04 16.17 17.69
CA GLU A 295 -17.37 17.17 16.68
C GLU A 295 -16.41 17.09 15.50
N VAL A 296 -16.97 17.02 14.30
CA VAL A 296 -16.23 17.15 13.05
C VAL A 296 -16.16 18.63 12.69
N VAL A 297 -15.01 19.24 12.90
CA VAL A 297 -14.78 20.68 12.67
C VAL A 297 -14.41 20.93 11.21
N GLY A 298 -13.62 20.03 10.63
CA GLY A 298 -13.13 20.13 9.27
C GLY A 298 -13.08 18.77 8.60
N LEU A 299 -13.47 18.71 7.32
CA LEU A 299 -13.38 17.49 6.53
C LEU A 299 -13.03 17.85 5.09
N LYS A 300 -11.96 17.25 4.58
CA LYS A 300 -11.42 17.50 3.24
C LYS A 300 -10.95 16.19 2.64
N MET A 301 -11.09 16.04 1.32
CA MET A 301 -10.54 14.91 0.58
C MET A 301 -9.51 15.38 -0.42
N TYR A 302 -8.30 14.83 -0.33
CA TYR A 302 -7.24 15.04 -1.31
C TYR A 302 -7.27 13.92 -2.34
N VAL A 303 -7.35 14.29 -3.62
CA VAL A 303 -7.37 13.35 -4.75
C VAL A 303 -6.25 13.68 -5.70
N LYS A 304 -5.44 12.68 -6.05
CA LYS A 304 -4.41 12.84 -7.07
C LYS A 304 -4.96 12.60 -8.48
N LYS A 305 -4.82 13.60 -9.34
CA LYS A 305 -5.15 13.55 -10.78
C LYS A 305 -3.87 13.44 -11.61
N VAL A 306 -3.93 12.66 -12.68
CA VAL A 306 -2.82 12.43 -13.61
C VAL A 306 -3.29 12.79 -15.01
N SER A 307 -2.55 13.69 -15.65
CA SER A 307 -2.72 14.01 -17.07
C SER A 307 -1.79 13.12 -17.90
N LEU A 308 -2.30 12.54 -18.99
CA LEU A 308 -1.51 11.73 -19.92
C LEU A 308 -1.16 12.56 -21.15
N MET A 309 -0.11 12.16 -21.87
CA MET A 309 0.17 12.68 -23.20
C MET A 309 -0.95 12.32 -24.18
N ASP A 310 -1.31 13.25 -25.08
CA ASP A 310 -2.42 13.09 -26.02
C ASP A 310 -2.33 11.82 -26.87
N GLY A 311 -1.13 11.47 -27.34
CA GLY A 311 -0.91 10.24 -28.13
C GLY A 311 -1.23 8.96 -27.36
N LEU A 312 -0.87 8.90 -26.07
CA LEU A 312 -1.18 7.76 -25.21
C LEU A 312 -2.66 7.74 -24.84
N ALA A 313 -3.26 8.90 -24.56
CA ALA A 313 -4.69 9.00 -24.29
C ALA A 313 -5.54 8.51 -25.47
N LEU A 314 -5.16 8.85 -26.71
CA LEU A 314 -5.84 8.38 -27.92
C LEU A 314 -5.69 6.87 -28.14
N ASP A 315 -4.50 6.31 -27.89
CA ASP A 315 -4.28 4.86 -28.00
C ASP A 315 -5.08 4.08 -26.96
N ILE A 316 -5.15 4.58 -25.71
CA ILE A 316 -5.99 3.99 -24.66
C ILE A 316 -7.46 4.09 -25.03
N ALA A 317 -7.93 5.23 -25.54
CA ALA A 317 -9.32 5.40 -25.97
C ALA A 317 -9.70 4.38 -27.07
N ARG A 318 -8.84 4.20 -28.09
CA ARG A 318 -9.04 3.19 -29.15
C ARG A 318 -9.05 1.77 -28.59
N LYS A 319 -8.20 1.47 -27.60
CA LYS A 319 -8.18 0.15 -26.94
C LYS A 319 -9.45 -0.10 -26.11
N LEU A 320 -9.98 0.93 -25.45
CA LEU A 320 -11.21 0.84 -24.66
C LEU A 320 -12.46 0.56 -25.51
N GLU A 321 -12.48 0.96 -26.78
CA GLU A 321 -13.53 0.59 -27.74
C GLU A 321 -13.59 -0.92 -28.01
N VAL A 322 -12.43 -1.59 -27.97
CA VAL A 322 -12.31 -3.02 -28.29
C VAL A 322 -12.34 -3.88 -27.03
N LYS A 323 -11.71 -3.43 -25.94
CA LYS A 323 -11.56 -4.19 -24.69
C LYS A 323 -11.87 -3.33 -23.48
N PRO A 324 -12.74 -3.80 -22.56
CA PRO A 324 -13.01 -3.06 -21.33
C PRO A 324 -11.77 -2.99 -20.43
N ALA A 325 -11.65 -1.90 -19.69
CA ALA A 325 -10.67 -1.80 -18.61
C ALA A 325 -11.06 -2.78 -17.50
N ARG A 326 -10.08 -3.54 -17.00
CA ARG A 326 -10.26 -4.54 -15.94
C ARG A 326 -9.44 -4.14 -14.73
N TYR A 327 -10.11 -4.03 -13.58
CA TYR A 327 -9.49 -3.77 -12.29
C TYR A 327 -9.65 -5.03 -11.44
N ALA A 328 -8.55 -5.71 -11.15
CA ALA A 328 -8.54 -6.75 -10.15
C ALA A 328 -8.53 -6.08 -8.77
N VAL A 329 -9.53 -6.41 -7.94
CA VAL A 329 -9.70 -5.85 -6.60
C VAL A 329 -9.95 -6.97 -5.61
N ARG A 330 -9.32 -6.84 -4.43
CA ARG A 330 -9.67 -7.65 -3.27
C ARG A 330 -10.91 -7.04 -2.64
N LYS A 331 -12.06 -7.68 -2.86
CA LYS A 331 -13.34 -7.28 -2.28
C LYS A 331 -13.37 -7.71 -0.82
N THR A 332 -13.70 -6.78 0.07
CA THR A 332 -13.89 -7.08 1.50
C THR A 332 -15.37 -7.22 1.81
N LEU A 333 -15.73 -8.30 2.49
CA LEU A 333 -17.09 -8.61 2.91
C LEU A 333 -17.16 -8.59 4.43
N MET A 334 -17.89 -7.62 4.97
CA MET A 334 -18.11 -7.49 6.41
C MET A 334 -19.43 -8.13 6.81
N LYS A 335 -19.41 -8.92 7.89
CA LYS A 335 -20.60 -9.51 8.51
C LYS A 335 -20.48 -9.52 10.02
N SER A 336 -21.57 -9.22 10.69
CA SER A 336 -21.70 -9.33 12.16
C SER A 336 -22.78 -10.35 12.52
N MET A 337 -22.57 -11.12 13.60
CA MET A 337 -23.55 -12.09 14.11
C MET A 337 -23.59 -12.10 15.63
N PHE A 338 -24.79 -11.92 16.18
CA PHE A 338 -25.02 -11.96 17.62
C PHE A 338 -25.08 -13.41 18.14
N ILE A 339 -24.37 -13.65 19.23
CA ILE A 339 -24.37 -14.92 19.97
C ILE A 339 -25.00 -14.66 21.34
N SER A 340 -26.12 -15.32 21.63
CA SER A 340 -26.85 -15.12 22.87
C SER A 340 -26.10 -15.68 24.08
N GLN A 341 -26.31 -15.05 25.24
CA GLN A 341 -25.81 -15.54 26.53
C GLN A 341 -26.23 -16.99 26.82
N GLY A 342 -25.45 -17.69 27.65
CA GLY A 342 -25.74 -19.06 28.10
C GLY A 342 -25.40 -20.17 27.08
N ARG A 343 -25.00 -19.83 25.85
CA ARG A 343 -24.63 -20.83 24.83
C ARG A 343 -23.23 -21.38 25.06
N TYR A 344 -23.05 -22.68 24.83
CA TYR A 344 -21.76 -23.36 24.78
C TYR A 344 -21.26 -23.61 23.36
N GLU A 345 -22.15 -23.50 22.37
CA GLU A 345 -21.85 -23.73 20.97
C GLU A 345 -22.61 -22.74 20.09
N PHE A 346 -21.97 -22.31 19.01
CA PHE A 346 -22.55 -21.44 18.00
C PHE A 346 -22.10 -21.88 16.61
N THR A 347 -23.06 -22.13 15.74
CA THR A 347 -22.80 -22.45 14.32
C THR A 347 -23.70 -21.60 13.44
N ALA A 348 -23.13 -20.96 12.42
CA ALA A 348 -23.88 -20.09 11.50
C ALA A 348 -23.19 -19.96 10.13
N ASN A 349 -23.98 -19.75 9.08
CA ASN A 349 -23.46 -19.47 7.74
C ASN A 349 -22.92 -18.03 7.67
N LEU A 350 -21.69 -17.87 7.17
CA LEU A 350 -21.01 -16.59 6.97
C LEU A 350 -21.32 -16.02 5.59
N PHE A 351 -20.77 -16.60 4.53
CA PHE A 351 -20.92 -16.15 3.15
C PHE A 351 -21.46 -17.31 2.30
N MET A 352 -22.43 -17.06 1.41
CA MET A 352 -23.17 -18.12 0.70
C MET A 352 -22.84 -18.24 -0.79
N ASP A 353 -22.17 -17.25 -1.38
CA ASP A 353 -21.94 -17.16 -2.84
C ASP A 353 -20.48 -17.51 -3.20
N GLN A 354 -19.54 -16.81 -2.55
CA GLN A 354 -18.11 -16.94 -2.76
C GLN A 354 -17.43 -17.36 -1.47
N ILE A 355 -16.49 -18.30 -1.57
CA ILE A 355 -15.60 -18.70 -0.48
C ILE A 355 -14.48 -17.65 -0.41
N PRO A 356 -14.34 -16.93 0.70
CA PRO A 356 -13.23 -16.00 0.88
C PRO A 356 -11.90 -16.74 0.89
N ARG A 357 -10.86 -16.07 0.39
CA ARG A 357 -9.47 -16.53 0.45
C ARG A 357 -8.91 -16.42 1.86
N ARG A 358 -9.32 -15.40 2.60
CA ARG A 358 -8.99 -15.20 3.99
C ARG A 358 -10.22 -14.76 4.76
N ILE A 359 -10.38 -15.30 5.97
CA ILE A 359 -11.41 -14.88 6.90
C ILE A 359 -10.74 -14.43 8.18
N THR A 360 -10.92 -13.16 8.53
CA THR A 360 -10.50 -12.57 9.79
C THR A 360 -11.73 -12.39 10.66
N MET A 361 -11.67 -12.79 11.93
CA MET A 361 -12.78 -12.62 12.84
C MET A 361 -12.34 -12.36 14.27
N GLY A 362 -13.17 -11.62 14.99
CA GLY A 362 -12.98 -11.33 16.41
C GLY A 362 -14.32 -11.30 17.13
N LEU A 363 -14.27 -11.59 18.42
CA LEU A 363 -15.43 -11.53 19.31
C LEU A 363 -15.33 -10.27 20.17
N VAL A 364 -16.45 -9.56 20.28
CA VAL A 364 -16.58 -8.32 21.08
C VAL A 364 -17.82 -8.44 21.96
N ALA A 365 -17.83 -7.81 23.14
CA ALA A 365 -19.03 -7.76 23.97
C ALA A 365 -20.14 -7.00 23.21
N ASN A 366 -21.39 -7.46 23.29
CA ASN A 366 -22.48 -6.81 22.55
C ASN A 366 -22.65 -5.32 22.89
N THR A 367 -22.45 -4.96 24.16
CA THR A 367 -22.47 -3.57 24.62
C THR A 367 -21.38 -2.71 23.97
N ASP A 368 -20.19 -3.28 23.72
CA ASP A 368 -19.06 -2.56 23.15
C ASP A 368 -19.25 -2.45 21.62
N TYR A 369 -19.89 -3.45 21.01
CA TYR A 369 -20.28 -3.42 19.60
C TYR A 369 -21.32 -2.33 19.30
N VAL A 370 -22.35 -2.19 20.14
CA VAL A 370 -23.37 -1.14 20.00
C VAL A 370 -22.78 0.26 20.25
N GLY A 371 -21.79 0.35 21.14
CA GLY A 371 -21.15 1.58 21.56
C GLY A 371 -21.31 1.77 23.06
N SER A 372 -20.20 1.88 23.77
CA SER A 372 -20.18 2.15 25.21
C SER A 372 -19.11 3.18 25.50
N ILE A 373 -19.50 4.28 26.16
CA ILE A 373 -18.55 5.32 26.55
C ILE A 373 -17.44 4.77 27.46
N ARG A 374 -17.65 3.68 28.21
CA ARG A 374 -16.66 3.22 29.20
C ARG A 374 -15.57 2.31 28.63
N ARG A 375 -15.78 1.69 27.47
CA ARG A 375 -14.91 0.62 26.94
C ARG A 375 -14.70 0.77 25.45
N SER A 376 -13.55 0.32 24.98
CA SER A 376 -13.26 0.35 23.54
C SER A 376 -14.10 -0.67 22.75
N PRO A 377 -14.68 -0.29 21.59
CA PRO A 377 -15.30 -1.25 20.67
C PRO A 377 -14.29 -2.23 20.05
N PHE A 378 -12.99 -1.90 20.09
CA PHE A 378 -11.91 -2.74 19.55
C PHE A 378 -11.31 -3.70 20.58
N ASN A 379 -12.01 -3.94 21.69
CA ASN A 379 -11.58 -4.90 22.70
C ASN A 379 -11.98 -6.33 22.30
N PHE A 380 -11.12 -6.99 21.51
CA PHE A 380 -11.32 -8.35 21.04
C PHE A 380 -10.94 -9.35 22.11
N GLN A 381 -11.94 -9.86 22.82
CA GLN A 381 -11.74 -10.78 23.92
C GLN A 381 -11.90 -12.24 23.48
N PRO A 382 -11.23 -13.17 24.15
CA PRO A 382 -11.33 -14.59 23.81
C PRO A 382 -12.66 -15.23 24.23
N PHE A 383 -13.39 -14.66 25.19
CA PHE A 383 -14.65 -15.18 25.75
C PHE A 383 -14.63 -16.69 26.07
N ASN A 384 -13.47 -17.21 26.49
CA ASN A 384 -13.26 -18.63 26.79
C ASN A 384 -13.63 -19.58 25.62
N VAL A 385 -13.42 -19.15 24.37
CA VAL A 385 -13.48 -20.04 23.21
C VAL A 385 -12.53 -21.22 23.43
N ARG A 386 -13.02 -22.42 23.15
CA ARG A 386 -12.26 -23.68 23.19
C ARG A 386 -11.86 -24.11 21.80
N GLU A 387 -12.81 -24.09 20.88
CA GLU A 387 -12.64 -24.55 19.51
C GLU A 387 -13.31 -23.52 18.59
N ILE A 388 -12.60 -23.15 17.52
CA ILE A 388 -13.13 -22.29 16.47
C ILE A 388 -12.67 -22.83 15.12
N SER A 389 -13.61 -22.97 14.19
CA SER A 389 -13.32 -23.47 12.85
C SER A 389 -14.25 -22.87 11.80
N ILE A 390 -13.75 -22.86 10.57
CA ILE A 390 -14.51 -22.51 9.38
C ILE A 390 -14.76 -23.76 8.55
N ILE A 391 -16.02 -24.00 8.22
CA ILE A 391 -16.45 -25.10 7.37
C ILE A 391 -16.72 -24.53 5.97
N ALA A 392 -15.97 -24.99 4.98
CA ALA A 392 -16.14 -24.61 3.58
C ALA A 392 -16.05 -25.86 2.70
N ASN A 393 -17.03 -26.09 1.81
CA ASN A 393 -17.09 -27.24 0.91
C ASN A 393 -16.84 -28.60 1.60
N GLY A 394 -17.39 -28.79 2.81
CA GLY A 394 -17.24 -30.01 3.60
C GLY A 394 -15.86 -30.21 4.24
N ARG A 395 -14.96 -29.23 4.17
CA ARG A 395 -13.67 -29.20 4.86
C ARG A 395 -13.68 -28.19 6.00
N SER A 396 -13.03 -28.54 7.10
CA SER A 396 -12.84 -27.66 8.26
C SER A 396 -11.46 -27.00 8.23
N TYR A 397 -11.40 -25.73 8.63
CA TYR A 397 -10.21 -24.90 8.69
C TYR A 397 -10.07 -24.30 10.10
N PRO A 398 -8.99 -24.59 10.83
CA PRO A 398 -7.96 -25.58 10.51
C PRO A 398 -8.54 -27.01 10.50
N GLN A 399 -7.88 -27.91 9.78
CA GLN A 399 -8.31 -29.32 9.72
C GLN A 399 -8.19 -30.02 11.09
N ALA A 400 -7.09 -29.74 11.80
CA ALA A 400 -6.94 -30.16 13.19
C ALA A 400 -7.51 -29.07 14.09
N ALA A 401 -8.59 -29.40 14.81
CA ALA A 401 -9.26 -28.49 15.74
C ALA A 401 -8.29 -27.88 16.76
N TYR A 402 -8.62 -26.68 17.22
CA TYR A 402 -7.95 -26.09 18.38
C TYR A 402 -8.48 -26.70 19.68
N ASP A 403 -7.65 -26.68 20.72
CA ASP A 403 -8.03 -26.98 22.09
C ASP A 403 -7.51 -25.86 22.98
N LEU A 404 -8.20 -24.71 22.90
CA LEU A 404 -7.80 -23.45 23.50
C LEU A 404 -8.20 -23.38 24.97
N ASP A 405 -7.28 -22.87 25.78
CA ASP A 405 -7.50 -22.57 27.20
C ASP A 405 -6.72 -21.30 27.56
N TYR A 406 -7.46 -20.19 27.67
CA TYR A 406 -6.91 -18.86 27.91
C TYR A 406 -6.35 -18.66 29.32
N PRO A 407 -7.06 -19.07 30.40
CA PRO A 407 -6.49 -19.08 31.76
C PRO A 407 -5.12 -19.77 31.88
N ASN A 408 -4.94 -20.89 31.18
CA ASN A 408 -3.69 -21.67 31.22
C ASN A 408 -2.71 -21.33 30.09
N TRP A 409 -2.87 -20.19 29.41
CA TRP A 409 -1.98 -19.72 28.33
C TRP A 409 -1.85 -20.69 27.14
N LYS A 410 -2.83 -21.60 26.96
CA LYS A 410 -2.89 -22.59 25.89
C LYS A 410 -3.61 -22.02 24.67
N TYR A 411 -3.01 -21.04 24.04
CA TYR A 411 -3.49 -20.44 22.78
C TYR A 411 -2.37 -20.16 21.78
N VAL A 412 -1.18 -20.75 22.01
CA VAL A 412 0.01 -20.62 21.16
C VAL A 412 -0.28 -20.92 19.69
N ARG A 413 -1.04 -21.98 19.41
CA ARG A 413 -1.34 -22.37 18.04
C ARG A 413 -2.18 -21.32 17.31
N ALA A 414 -3.26 -20.82 17.92
CA ALA A 414 -4.08 -19.78 17.31
C ALA A 414 -3.29 -18.47 17.08
N PHE A 415 -2.38 -18.12 18.01
CA PHE A 415 -1.49 -16.98 17.84
C PHE A 415 -0.48 -17.17 16.70
N ASN A 416 0.12 -18.36 16.57
CA ASN A 416 1.01 -18.68 15.45
C ASN A 416 0.26 -18.63 14.12
N ASP A 417 -0.89 -19.31 14.03
CA ASP A 417 -1.68 -19.41 12.81
C ASP A 417 -2.17 -18.02 12.34
N MET A 418 -2.49 -17.12 13.27
CA MET A 418 -2.77 -15.70 12.95
C MET A 418 -1.56 -15.03 12.28
N ASN A 419 -0.36 -15.14 12.87
CA ASN A 419 0.83 -14.49 12.32
C ASN A 419 1.28 -15.11 10.99
N GLU A 420 1.07 -16.40 10.80
CA GLU A 420 1.31 -17.11 9.55
C GLU A 420 0.34 -16.64 8.46
N ALA A 421 -0.96 -16.56 8.75
CA ALA A 421 -1.98 -16.15 7.78
C ALA A 421 -1.86 -14.67 7.35
N VAL A 422 -1.22 -13.83 8.16
CA VAL A 422 -0.92 -12.43 7.86
C VAL A 422 0.44 -12.27 7.17
N GLY A 423 1.31 -13.28 7.24
CA GLY A 423 2.62 -13.28 6.59
C GLY A 423 3.76 -12.68 7.43
N PHE A 424 3.60 -12.57 8.75
CA PHE A 424 4.68 -12.15 9.66
C PHE A 424 5.49 -13.33 10.22
N SER A 425 4.94 -14.55 10.17
CA SER A 425 5.66 -15.75 10.61
C SER A 425 6.98 -15.90 9.86
N ASN A 426 8.06 -16.21 10.59
CA ASN A 426 9.43 -16.32 10.07
C ASN A 426 9.99 -15.06 9.37
N SER A 427 9.38 -13.89 9.57
CA SER A 427 9.90 -12.61 9.09
C SER A 427 10.62 -11.85 10.22
N SER A 428 11.47 -10.88 9.88
CA SER A 428 12.05 -9.93 10.86
C SER A 428 11.07 -8.84 11.30
N GLU A 429 9.87 -8.80 10.72
CA GLU A 429 8.83 -7.84 11.05
C GLU A 429 7.75 -8.48 11.94
N SER A 430 6.95 -7.64 12.60
CA SER A 430 5.82 -8.08 13.42
C SER A 430 4.73 -7.02 13.36
N ASN A 431 3.48 -7.47 13.41
CA ASN A 431 2.31 -6.59 13.62
C ASN A 431 2.28 -5.95 15.01
N GLY A 432 3.11 -6.39 15.96
CA GLY A 432 3.21 -5.77 17.29
C GLY A 432 2.21 -6.27 18.32
N ILE A 433 1.34 -7.23 17.98
CA ILE A 433 0.46 -7.89 18.94
C ILE A 433 1.30 -8.88 19.74
N THR A 434 1.42 -8.66 21.05
CA THR A 434 2.16 -9.59 21.91
C THR A 434 1.33 -10.83 22.23
N PHE A 435 2.02 -11.93 22.56
CA PHE A 435 1.36 -13.17 22.97
C PHE A 435 0.38 -12.95 24.14
N ALA A 436 0.77 -12.15 25.13
CA ALA A 436 -0.09 -11.83 26.28
C ALA A 436 -1.33 -11.00 25.91
N GLN A 437 -1.21 -10.07 24.95
CA GLN A 437 -2.32 -9.25 24.47
C GLN A 437 -3.32 -10.06 23.66
N TYR A 438 -2.82 -11.02 22.88
CA TYR A 438 -3.68 -11.93 22.11
C TYR A 438 -4.65 -12.69 23.01
N GLY A 439 -4.19 -13.15 24.18
CA GLY A 439 -5.05 -13.85 25.15
C GLY A 439 -6.03 -12.95 25.93
N LYS A 440 -6.11 -11.64 25.65
CA LYS A 440 -6.92 -10.69 26.42
C LYS A 440 -7.71 -9.70 25.57
N THR A 441 -7.03 -8.82 24.84
CA THR A 441 -7.64 -7.64 24.19
C THR A 441 -7.54 -7.65 22.66
N HIS A 442 -6.67 -8.49 22.10
CA HIS A 442 -6.41 -8.59 20.66
C HIS A 442 -6.60 -10.03 20.16
N CYS A 443 -7.61 -10.73 20.67
CA CYS A 443 -7.92 -12.10 20.26
C CYS A 443 -8.61 -12.11 18.89
N ILE A 444 -7.80 -12.12 17.82
CA ILE A 444 -8.27 -12.13 16.43
C ILE A 444 -7.88 -13.46 15.78
N TYR A 445 -8.83 -14.14 15.17
CA TYR A 445 -8.60 -15.37 14.43
C TYR A 445 -8.52 -15.07 12.95
N VAL A 446 -7.50 -15.60 12.28
CA VAL A 446 -7.30 -15.43 10.85
C VAL A 446 -7.14 -16.80 10.22
N PHE A 447 -8.04 -17.13 9.30
CA PHE A 447 -8.04 -18.40 8.57
C PHE A 447 -7.64 -18.15 7.12
N ASN A 448 -6.52 -18.74 6.71
CA ASN A 448 -6.13 -18.78 5.31
C ASN A 448 -6.80 -19.96 4.59
N MET A 449 -7.53 -19.67 3.52
CA MET A 449 -8.31 -20.62 2.72
C MET A 449 -7.75 -20.77 1.30
N THR A 450 -6.60 -20.16 1.00
CA THR A 450 -5.95 -20.30 -0.31
C THR A 450 -5.45 -21.72 -0.52
N ASN A 451 -5.47 -22.19 -1.78
CA ASN A 451 -5.00 -23.54 -2.09
C ASN A 451 -3.48 -23.70 -1.90
N SER A 452 -2.73 -22.61 -2.06
CA SER A 452 -1.27 -22.56 -1.90
C SER A 452 -0.84 -22.53 -0.43
N GLY A 453 -1.73 -22.21 0.51
CA GLY A 453 -1.36 -21.88 1.90
C GLY A 453 -0.58 -20.56 2.03
N ASP A 454 -0.19 -19.95 0.91
CA ASP A 454 0.56 -18.71 0.83
C ASP A 454 -0.31 -17.62 0.17
N ASP A 455 -0.39 -16.46 0.80
CA ASP A 455 -1.12 -15.27 0.31
C ASP A 455 -0.13 -14.26 -0.28
N GLN A 456 0.71 -14.70 -1.23
CA GLN A 456 1.56 -13.79 -1.98
C GLN A 456 0.70 -12.80 -2.77
N ALA A 457 1.01 -11.50 -2.62
CA ALA A 457 0.24 -10.39 -3.19
C ALA A 457 0.14 -10.41 -4.73
N SER A 458 0.98 -11.19 -5.43
CA SER A 458 0.99 -11.32 -6.89
C SER A 458 0.14 -12.46 -7.43
N LEU A 459 -0.36 -13.37 -6.59
CA LEU A 459 -1.11 -14.56 -7.01
C LEU A 459 -2.61 -14.36 -6.84
N PHE A 460 -3.32 -14.30 -7.96
CA PHE A 460 -4.79 -14.38 -8.02
C PHE A 460 -5.20 -15.86 -7.95
N ASP A 461 -5.96 -16.24 -6.92
CA ASP A 461 -6.47 -17.60 -6.76
C ASP A 461 -7.79 -17.71 -7.53
N LEU A 462 -8.14 -18.93 -7.93
CA LEU A 462 -9.40 -19.16 -8.60
C LEU A 462 -10.56 -18.83 -7.65
N ILE A 463 -11.50 -18.02 -8.13
CA ILE A 463 -12.72 -17.71 -7.39
C ILE A 463 -13.51 -19.01 -7.20
N LYS A 464 -13.67 -19.42 -5.94
CA LYS A 464 -14.42 -20.62 -5.56
C LYS A 464 -15.80 -20.22 -5.10
N ASN A 465 -16.81 -20.81 -5.73
CA ASN A 465 -18.19 -20.64 -5.30
C ASN A 465 -18.50 -21.66 -4.21
N GLY A 466 -19.29 -21.25 -3.23
CA GLY A 466 -19.71 -22.12 -2.14
C GLY A 466 -20.08 -21.36 -0.89
N THR A 467 -20.57 -22.11 0.09
CA THR A 467 -20.96 -21.57 1.39
C THR A 467 -19.85 -21.80 2.41
N THR A 468 -19.60 -20.78 3.21
CA THR A 468 -18.75 -20.83 4.39
C THR A 468 -19.60 -20.72 5.64
N ALA A 469 -19.31 -21.54 6.65
CA ALA A 469 -19.96 -21.50 7.95
C ALA A 469 -18.89 -21.43 9.05
N VAL A 470 -19.22 -20.79 10.15
CA VAL A 470 -18.40 -20.78 11.36
C VAL A 470 -18.97 -21.76 12.37
N SER A 471 -18.11 -22.45 13.10
CA SER A 471 -18.45 -23.25 14.28
C SER A 471 -17.54 -22.85 15.42
N ILE A 472 -18.14 -22.49 16.56
CA ILE A 472 -17.45 -22.03 17.77
C ILE A 472 -17.99 -22.83 18.96
N LYS A 473 -17.09 -23.35 19.79
CA LYS A 473 -17.41 -23.96 21.09
C LYS A 473 -16.67 -23.23 22.20
N PHE A 474 -17.31 -23.12 23.36
CA PHE A 474 -16.78 -22.40 24.51
C PHE A 474 -16.55 -23.33 25.71
N ASN A 475 -15.49 -23.07 26.48
CA ASN A 475 -15.23 -23.77 27.75
C ASN A 475 -16.22 -23.35 28.84
N HIS A 476 -16.70 -22.11 28.76
CA HIS A 476 -17.70 -21.53 29.65
C HIS A 476 -18.85 -20.95 28.81
N PRO A 477 -20.07 -20.88 29.34
CA PRO A 477 -21.18 -20.32 28.58
C PRO A 477 -20.90 -18.86 28.24
N VAL A 478 -21.39 -18.42 27.08
CA VAL A 478 -21.32 -17.01 26.66
C VAL A 478 -21.85 -16.12 27.79
N PRO A 479 -21.10 -15.06 28.18
CA PRO A 479 -21.46 -14.22 29.32
C PRO A 479 -22.77 -13.47 29.12
N ASP A 480 -23.31 -12.96 30.23
CA ASP A 480 -24.52 -12.15 30.26
C ASP A 480 -24.40 -10.92 29.34
N GLY A 481 -25.48 -10.58 28.66
CA GLY A 481 -25.51 -9.51 27.64
C GLY A 481 -25.12 -9.99 26.23
N GLY A 482 -24.59 -11.21 26.10
CA GLY A 482 -24.23 -11.79 24.81
C GLY A 482 -22.97 -11.17 24.18
N ILE A 483 -22.50 -11.83 23.12
CA ILE A 483 -21.30 -11.40 22.39
C ILE A 483 -21.61 -11.25 20.91
N MET A 484 -20.81 -10.46 20.24
CA MET A 484 -20.93 -10.17 18.83
C MET A 484 -19.70 -10.73 18.10
N LEU A 485 -19.92 -11.57 17.09
CA LEU A 485 -18.88 -12.07 16.18
C LEU A 485 -18.76 -11.16 14.95
N VAL A 486 -17.68 -10.39 14.86
CA VAL A 486 -17.37 -9.54 13.70
C VAL A 486 -16.46 -10.32 12.76
N VAL A 487 -16.86 -10.44 11.50
CA VAL A 487 -16.17 -11.23 10.46
C VAL A 487 -15.88 -10.36 9.24
N MET A 488 -14.63 -10.42 8.78
CA MET A 488 -14.14 -9.84 7.54
C MET A 488 -13.68 -10.97 6.62
N GLY A 489 -14.36 -11.15 5.49
CA GLY A 489 -13.95 -12.05 4.42
C GLY A 489 -13.27 -11.27 3.29
N GLU A 490 -12.14 -11.76 2.81
CA GLU A 490 -11.46 -11.22 1.62
C GLU A 490 -11.68 -12.12 0.42
N CYS A 491 -12.24 -11.56 -0.64
CA CYS A 491 -12.61 -12.26 -1.87
C CYS A 491 -11.94 -11.59 -3.07
N ASP A 492 -11.49 -12.40 -4.02
CA ASP A 492 -11.01 -11.85 -5.30
C ASP A 492 -12.21 -11.44 -6.17
N SER A 493 -12.14 -10.25 -6.77
CA SER A 493 -13.18 -9.69 -7.61
C SER A 493 -12.57 -8.90 -8.78
N LEU A 494 -13.34 -8.74 -9.85
CA LEU A 494 -12.94 -8.01 -11.04
C LEU A 494 -14.01 -6.97 -11.41
N VAL A 495 -13.61 -5.70 -11.45
CA VAL A 495 -14.47 -4.58 -11.87
C VAL A 495 -14.13 -4.22 -13.31
N MET A 496 -15.14 -4.17 -14.18
CA MET A 496 -14.98 -3.85 -15.60
C MET A 496 -15.67 -2.54 -15.96
N PHE A 497 -14.95 -1.72 -16.74
CA PHE A 497 -15.49 -0.51 -17.36
C PHE A 497 -15.40 -0.65 -18.88
N ALA A 498 -16.55 -0.54 -19.55
CA ALA A 498 -16.65 -0.53 -21.01
C ALA A 498 -16.69 0.92 -21.54
N SER A 499 -16.44 1.09 -22.85
CA SER A 499 -16.43 2.40 -23.53
C SER A 499 -17.78 3.13 -23.50
N THR A 500 -18.89 2.40 -23.42
CA THR A 500 -20.20 2.95 -23.09
C THR A 500 -20.37 2.91 -21.57
N THR A 501 -20.65 4.07 -20.98
CA THR A 501 -20.76 4.41 -19.55
C THR A 501 -21.72 3.51 -18.75
N THR A 502 -21.42 2.22 -18.69
CA THR A 502 -22.17 1.18 -18.00
C THR A 502 -21.14 0.28 -17.32
N THR A 503 -20.88 0.58 -16.05
CA THR A 503 -20.11 -0.27 -15.14
C THR A 503 -20.81 -1.62 -15.06
N THR A 504 -20.12 -2.72 -15.41
CA THR A 504 -20.64 -4.08 -15.23
C THR A 504 -19.87 -4.77 -14.09
N THR A 505 -20.43 -4.75 -12.88
CA THR A 505 -20.03 -5.69 -11.82
C THR A 505 -20.68 -7.03 -12.16
N THR A 506 -19.88 -8.05 -12.43
CA THR A 506 -20.36 -9.42 -12.61
C THR A 506 -20.52 -10.05 -11.23
N THR A 507 -21.75 -10.06 -10.74
CA THR A 507 -22.19 -11.00 -9.69
C THR A 507 -22.97 -12.09 -10.41
N ILE A 508 -22.46 -13.31 -10.42
CA ILE A 508 -23.15 -14.45 -11.04
C ILE A 508 -24.29 -14.83 -10.10
N SER A 509 -25.52 -14.42 -10.41
CA SER A 509 -26.74 -14.97 -9.80
C SER A 509 -27.33 -16.02 -10.74
N PRO A 510 -27.64 -17.24 -10.28
CA PRO A 510 -28.29 -18.25 -11.10
C PRO A 510 -29.80 -18.01 -11.04
N ASN A 511 -30.42 -17.70 -12.19
CA ASN A 511 -31.76 -18.12 -12.60
C ASN A 511 -32.28 -17.23 -13.72
N THR A 512 -32.09 -17.65 -14.96
CA THR A 512 -33.11 -17.58 -16.02
C THR A 512 -32.61 -18.38 -17.23
N THR A 513 -33.30 -19.47 -17.52
CA THR A 513 -33.12 -20.29 -18.71
C THR A 513 -33.61 -19.54 -19.94
N THR A 514 -32.69 -19.06 -20.76
CA THR A 514 -32.93 -18.79 -22.19
C THR A 514 -31.74 -19.32 -23.00
N PRO A 515 -31.97 -19.97 -24.15
CA PRO A 515 -30.91 -20.62 -24.91
C PRO A 515 -30.04 -19.59 -25.64
N VAL A 516 -28.74 -19.61 -25.38
CA VAL A 516 -27.72 -18.83 -26.10
C VAL A 516 -27.45 -19.50 -27.46
N PRO A 517 -27.46 -18.77 -28.59
CA PRO A 517 -27.06 -19.32 -29.88
C PRO A 517 -25.54 -19.57 -29.91
N SER A 518 -25.15 -20.76 -30.36
CA SER A 518 -23.77 -21.23 -30.49
C SER A 518 -22.95 -20.34 -31.44
N LEU A 519 -21.89 -19.71 -30.93
CA LEU A 519 -20.92 -18.97 -31.74
C LEU A 519 -19.94 -19.96 -32.37
N VAL A 520 -20.01 -20.07 -33.70
CA VAL A 520 -19.10 -20.86 -34.53
C VAL A 520 -17.76 -20.13 -34.64
N LEU A 521 -16.67 -20.78 -34.21
CA LEU A 521 -15.29 -20.35 -34.47
C LEU A 521 -14.95 -20.58 -35.95
N PRO A 522 -14.44 -19.58 -36.69
CA PRO A 522 -13.85 -19.85 -37.99
C PRO A 522 -12.48 -20.52 -37.83
N LYS A 523 -12.32 -21.67 -38.49
CA LYS A 523 -11.03 -22.31 -38.76
C LYS A 523 -10.17 -21.39 -39.63
N GLN A 524 -8.92 -21.17 -39.24
CA GLN A 524 -7.86 -20.87 -40.21
C GLN A 524 -6.72 -21.87 -40.04
N GLU A 525 -6.64 -22.77 -41.01
CA GLU A 525 -5.50 -23.62 -41.31
C GLU A 525 -4.63 -22.94 -42.38
N LYS A 526 -3.30 -23.17 -42.26
CA LYS A 526 -2.21 -22.97 -43.22
C LYS A 526 -1.62 -21.55 -43.39
N LEU A 527 -0.42 -21.36 -42.84
CA LEU A 527 0.81 -21.33 -43.65
C LEU A 527 2.04 -21.59 -42.76
N ILE A 528 2.63 -22.77 -42.90
CA ILE A 528 4.01 -23.09 -42.49
C ILE A 528 4.80 -23.05 -43.80
N ASP A 529 5.82 -22.20 -43.85
CA ASP A 529 7.13 -22.38 -44.51
C ASP A 529 7.73 -21.00 -44.83
N GLU A 530 8.81 -20.63 -44.12
CA GLU A 530 10.12 -20.36 -44.72
C GLU A 530 11.11 -19.69 -43.73
N HIS A 531 12.29 -20.31 -43.65
CA HIS A 531 13.61 -19.74 -43.37
C HIS A 531 14.09 -19.54 -41.92
N VAL A 532 14.65 -20.65 -41.41
CA VAL A 532 15.84 -20.66 -40.55
C VAL A 532 17.04 -20.11 -41.32
N SER A 533 17.66 -19.03 -40.84
CA SER A 533 19.12 -18.86 -40.91
C SER A 533 19.62 -17.86 -39.85
N ALA A 534 20.62 -18.31 -39.09
CA ALA A 534 21.33 -17.54 -38.10
C ALA A 534 22.30 -16.54 -38.77
N VAL A 535 22.35 -15.29 -38.30
CA VAL A 535 23.38 -14.32 -38.71
C VAL A 535 23.86 -13.52 -37.48
N LEU A 536 25.18 -13.59 -37.25
CA LEU A 536 25.97 -12.82 -36.30
C LEU A 536 25.88 -11.29 -36.52
N PRO A 537 26.25 -10.43 -35.55
CA PRO A 537 26.24 -8.98 -35.71
C PRO A 537 27.33 -8.50 -36.69
N PRO A 538 27.07 -7.51 -37.57
CA PRO A 538 28.04 -7.07 -38.57
C PRO A 538 29.09 -6.11 -38.00
N LEU A 539 30.32 -6.36 -38.45
CA LEU A 539 31.52 -5.51 -38.32
C LEU A 539 31.34 -4.19 -39.09
N ILE A 540 31.80 -3.07 -38.52
CA ILE A 540 31.77 -1.74 -39.16
C ILE A 540 32.80 -1.70 -40.30
N GLN A 541 32.33 -1.53 -41.55
CA GLN A 541 33.16 -1.26 -42.72
C GLN A 541 33.11 0.25 -43.03
N LEU A 542 34.24 0.94 -42.92
CA LEU A 542 34.36 2.37 -43.24
C LEU A 542 34.46 2.56 -44.77
N CYS A 543 33.63 3.47 -45.27
CA CYS A 543 33.70 4.23 -46.52
C CYS A 543 34.59 3.69 -47.65
N LYS A 544 33.95 3.17 -48.70
CA LYS A 544 34.48 3.27 -50.07
C LYS A 544 33.31 3.59 -50.99
N ASP A 545 33.55 4.57 -51.86
CA ASP A 545 32.74 4.99 -53.01
C ASP A 545 31.82 6.20 -52.80
N THR A 546 32.38 7.41 -53.00
CA THR A 546 31.72 8.45 -53.79
C THR A 546 32.73 9.18 -54.69
N PRO A 547 32.32 9.66 -55.89
CA PRO A 547 33.21 10.12 -56.93
C PRO A 547 33.63 11.58 -56.76
N GLU A 548 34.74 11.90 -57.42
CA GLU A 548 35.34 13.21 -57.58
C GLU A 548 34.35 14.23 -58.18
N GLU A 549 33.95 15.24 -57.39
CA GLU A 549 33.88 16.65 -57.83
C GLU A 549 33.61 17.57 -56.62
N SER A 550 34.56 18.49 -56.39
CA SER A 550 34.52 19.71 -55.58
C SER A 550 33.60 19.77 -54.34
N ASN A 551 34.13 19.45 -53.15
CA ASN A 551 33.58 19.98 -51.90
C ASN A 551 34.68 20.24 -50.87
N MET A 552 35.29 21.43 -50.96
CA MET A 552 36.28 21.97 -50.02
C MET A 552 35.81 21.91 -48.55
N PHE A 553 34.49 21.99 -48.33
CA PHE A 553 33.87 21.86 -47.01
C PHE A 553 34.01 20.46 -46.40
N HIS A 554 34.03 19.40 -47.21
CA HIS A 554 34.10 18.03 -46.70
C HIS A 554 35.53 17.63 -46.30
N GLN A 555 36.53 18.13 -47.02
CA GLN A 555 37.92 18.05 -46.56
C GLN A 555 38.13 18.86 -45.28
N ALA A 556 37.58 20.07 -45.18
CA ALA A 556 37.69 20.88 -43.98
C ALA A 556 37.07 20.20 -42.73
N THR A 557 35.92 19.53 -42.88
CA THR A 557 35.30 18.79 -41.77
C THR A 557 36.08 17.54 -41.38
N CYS A 558 36.67 16.82 -42.35
CA CYS A 558 37.51 15.66 -42.06
C CYS A 558 38.81 16.05 -41.35
N TRP A 559 39.47 17.13 -41.76
CA TRP A 559 40.65 17.65 -41.08
C TRP A 559 40.31 18.18 -39.68
N ALA A 560 39.15 18.83 -39.50
CA ALA A 560 38.68 19.28 -38.18
C ALA A 560 38.38 18.09 -37.25
N LEU A 561 37.79 17.00 -37.76
CA LEU A 561 37.56 15.79 -36.97
C LEU A 561 38.87 15.09 -36.60
N PHE A 562 39.86 15.08 -37.49
CA PHE A 562 41.16 14.50 -37.24
C PHE A 562 41.96 15.28 -36.18
N THR A 563 41.92 16.62 -36.21
CA THR A 563 42.58 17.45 -35.19
C THR A 563 41.90 17.34 -33.82
N LEU A 564 40.57 17.23 -33.79
CA LEU A 564 39.81 17.07 -32.56
C LEU A 564 40.05 15.69 -31.93
N TYR A 565 40.20 14.65 -32.75
CA TYR A 565 40.62 13.31 -32.31
C TYR A 565 42.04 13.31 -31.73
N LEU A 566 42.99 14.02 -32.37
CA LEU A 566 44.36 14.13 -31.87
C LEU A 566 44.45 14.91 -30.54
N MET A 567 43.62 15.94 -30.36
CA MET A 567 43.49 16.65 -29.09
C MET A 567 42.90 15.78 -27.97
N LEU A 568 41.94 14.91 -28.29
CA LEU A 568 41.35 13.98 -27.32
C LEU A 568 42.37 12.93 -26.85
N ILE A 569 43.17 12.40 -27.78
CA ILE A 569 44.24 11.44 -27.44
C ILE A 569 45.32 12.10 -26.59
N THR A 570 45.78 13.30 -26.97
CA THR A 570 46.82 14.00 -26.19
C THR A 570 46.32 14.38 -24.79
N SER A 571 45.05 14.75 -24.63
CA SER A 571 44.41 14.97 -23.33
C SER A 571 44.33 13.71 -22.46
N LEU A 572 43.96 12.57 -23.05
CA LEU A 572 43.95 11.27 -22.37
C LEU A 572 45.35 10.84 -21.93
N VAL A 573 46.36 11.05 -22.77
CA VAL A 573 47.77 10.76 -22.43
C VAL A 573 48.26 11.67 -21.31
N LEU A 574 47.93 12.97 -21.34
CA LEU A 574 48.23 13.91 -20.25
C LEU A 574 47.55 13.51 -18.93
N HIS A 575 46.29 13.05 -18.99
CA HIS A 575 45.56 12.59 -17.81
C HIS A 575 46.19 11.30 -17.22
N GLN A 576 46.61 10.37 -18.07
CA GLN A 576 47.32 9.16 -17.65
C GLN A 576 48.68 9.51 -17.02
N LEU A 577 49.45 10.42 -17.61
CA LEU A 577 50.73 10.89 -17.07
C LEU A 577 50.57 11.62 -15.72
N CYS A 578 49.55 12.46 -15.57
CA CYS A 578 49.23 13.12 -14.30
C CYS A 578 48.83 12.13 -13.20
N SER A 579 48.08 11.07 -13.54
CA SER A 579 47.69 10.03 -12.58
C SER A 579 48.89 9.23 -12.05
N ILE A 580 49.87 8.96 -12.92
CA ILE A 580 51.12 8.28 -12.56
C ILE A 580 51.98 9.16 -11.66
N PHE A 581 52.02 10.48 -11.89
CA PHE A 581 52.77 11.41 -11.05
C PHE A 581 52.15 11.59 -9.65
N TRP A 582 50.82 11.52 -9.55
CA TRP A 582 50.09 11.59 -8.27
C TRP A 582 50.26 10.33 -7.42
N LEU A 583 50.26 9.15 -8.04
CA LEU A 583 50.55 7.86 -7.36
C LEU A 583 51.97 7.81 -6.79
N LYS A 584 52.95 8.39 -7.48
CA LYS A 584 54.35 8.44 -7.00
C LYS A 584 54.54 9.34 -5.78
N ASN A 585 53.77 10.42 -5.66
CA ASN A 585 53.82 11.34 -4.51
C ASN A 585 53.00 10.83 -3.31
N GLY A 586 51.89 10.12 -3.53
CA GLY A 586 51.09 9.52 -2.46
C GLY A 586 51.79 8.37 -1.72
N GLN A 587 52.63 7.61 -2.42
CA GLN A 587 53.43 6.52 -1.82
C GLN A 587 54.55 7.05 -0.90
N ARG A 588 55.13 8.23 -1.18
CA ARG A 588 56.14 8.87 -0.29
C ARG A 588 55.54 9.49 0.98
N ALA A 589 54.28 9.89 0.97
CA ALA A 589 53.59 10.41 2.15
C ALA A 589 53.21 9.29 3.13
N ASN A 590 52.73 8.15 2.62
CA ASN A 590 52.32 7.02 3.45
C ASN A 590 53.47 6.31 4.17
N LEU A 591 54.71 6.32 3.64
CA LEU A 591 55.86 5.76 4.37
C LEU A 591 56.26 6.61 5.60
N LYS A 592 56.10 7.93 5.57
CA LYS A 592 56.43 8.81 6.71
C LYS A 592 55.41 8.72 7.85
N ASP A 593 54.15 8.45 7.53
CA ASP A 593 53.09 8.27 8.54
C ASP A 593 53.11 6.88 9.18
N PHE A 594 53.67 5.87 8.50
CA PHE A 594 53.84 4.53 9.05
C PHE A 594 55.00 4.47 10.07
N GLU A 595 56.10 5.20 9.84
CA GLU A 595 57.20 5.29 10.82
C GLU A 595 56.77 6.03 12.11
N ARG A 596 55.93 7.07 12.00
CA ARG A 596 55.42 7.83 13.18
C ARG A 596 54.48 7.01 14.07
N LYS A 597 53.63 6.15 13.51
CA LYS A 597 52.65 5.35 14.28
C LYS A 597 53.27 4.19 15.07
N SER A 598 54.50 3.79 14.77
CA SER A 598 55.21 2.75 15.54
C SER A 598 55.80 3.26 16.86
N SER A 599 56.01 4.58 16.99
CA SER A 599 56.57 5.22 18.19
C SER A 599 55.57 5.45 19.32
N ASP A 600 54.27 5.54 19.01
CA ASP A 600 53.23 5.97 19.97
C ASP A 600 52.52 4.82 20.71
N ARG A 601 52.92 3.55 20.47
CA ARG A 601 52.34 2.37 21.15
C ARG A 601 53.08 1.92 22.42
N ALA A 602 54.06 2.68 22.89
CA ALA A 602 54.89 2.33 24.04
C ALA A 602 54.50 2.99 25.39
N SER A 603 53.42 3.76 25.51
CA SER A 603 53.16 4.55 26.75
C SER A 603 51.74 4.56 27.31
N ILE A 604 50.98 3.46 27.26
CA ILE A 604 49.72 3.36 28.03
C ILE A 604 49.64 2.02 28.76
N SER A 605 50.49 1.87 29.77
CA SER A 605 50.30 0.95 30.89
C SER A 605 50.23 1.78 32.18
N GLY A 606 49.01 2.03 32.66
CA GLY A 606 48.79 2.68 33.95
C GLY A 606 47.61 3.63 33.91
N LEU A 607 46.44 3.12 34.29
CA LEU A 607 45.37 3.85 35.00
C LEU A 607 44.21 2.88 35.27
N LEU A 608 44.45 1.95 36.19
CA LEU A 608 43.44 1.25 36.98
C LEU A 608 43.83 1.46 38.44
N ARG A 609 43.23 2.47 39.09
CA ARG A 609 43.07 2.64 40.54
C ARG A 609 42.43 4.00 40.84
N GLN A 610 41.12 4.01 41.04
CA GLN A 610 40.42 4.42 42.27
C GLN A 610 38.91 4.27 42.07
#